data_AF-R7P6D8-F1
#
_entry.id   AF-R7P6D8-F1
#
_cell.length_a   1.000
_cell.length_b   1.000
_cell.length_c   1.000
_cell.angle_alpha   90.00
_cell.angle_beta   90.00
_cell.angle_gamma   90.00
#
_symmetry.space_group_name_H-M   'P 1'
#
loop_
_entity.id
_entity.type
_entity.pdbx_description
1 polymer ?
#
loop_
_entity_poly.entity_id
_entity_poly.type
_entity_poly.pdbx_seq_one_letter_code
_entity_poly.pdbx_strand_id
1 'polypeptide(L)'
;MFYIGKEKEEFIPEILLGSGTEGKVYYNKDSNEAVKIFYTFNGYDALMDEDEALKMSKINTKYILLPRRLVYNEKGFFEGYTTPYIDRNINLNNLQNYTELVTNLYKDIDVISMHKLVINDIYKNSDNYIYNGSIYLIDPGFYYFSSNSIESVRKINMKRINEFLKSSEVKLVRKR
;
A
#
# COMPACT_ATOMS: atom_id res chain seq x y z
N MET A 1 21.86 -0.87 9.10
CA MET A 1 21.57 0.29 8.24
C MET A 1 20.86 -0.20 6.98
N PHE A 2 20.06 0.65 6.33
CA PHE A 2 19.35 0.32 5.10
C PHE A 2 19.67 1.33 4.00
N TYR A 3 19.43 0.94 2.76
CA TYR A 3 19.67 1.76 1.57
C TYR A 3 18.41 1.83 0.70
N ILE A 4 17.99 3.02 0.32
CA ILE A 4 16.77 3.26 -0.45
C ILE A 4 17.10 3.64 -1.89
N GLY A 5 16.43 2.96 -2.83
CA GLY A 5 16.47 3.29 -4.25
C GLY A 5 17.81 3.01 -4.92
N LYS A 6 17.92 3.44 -6.18
CA LYS A 6 19.10 3.20 -7.03
C LYS A 6 20.34 3.95 -6.55
N GLU A 7 20.13 5.15 -6.03
CA GLU A 7 21.21 6.02 -5.51
C GLU A 7 21.70 5.57 -4.12
N LYS A 8 21.11 4.52 -3.54
CA LYS A 8 21.45 3.97 -2.23
C LYS A 8 21.49 5.04 -1.15
N GLU A 9 20.40 5.80 -1.03
CA GLU A 9 20.23 6.76 0.05
C GLU A 9 20.24 6.02 1.39
N GLU A 10 21.12 6.43 2.30
CA GLU A 10 21.20 5.81 3.63
C GLU A 10 19.92 6.07 4.42
N PHE A 11 19.42 5.02 5.07
CA PHE A 11 18.25 5.08 5.91
C PHE A 11 18.49 4.38 7.25
N ILE A 12 18.23 5.12 8.33
CA ILE A 12 18.29 4.62 9.70
C ILE A 12 16.84 4.61 10.23
N PRO A 13 16.29 3.44 10.59
CA PRO A 13 14.90 3.31 11.02
C PRO A 13 14.70 3.80 12.45
N GLU A 14 14.47 5.12 12.62
CA GLU A 14 14.32 5.74 13.95
C GLU A 14 12.87 5.81 14.43
N ILE A 15 11.91 6.10 13.55
CA ILE A 15 10.52 6.41 13.91
C ILE A 15 9.61 5.29 13.45
N LEU A 16 9.17 4.44 14.37
CA LEU A 16 8.25 3.35 14.07
C LEU A 16 6.83 3.88 13.87
N LEU A 17 6.24 3.62 12.70
CA LEU A 17 4.84 3.90 12.38
C LEU A 17 3.92 2.72 12.73
N GLY A 18 4.44 1.49 12.67
CA GLY A 18 3.69 0.29 13.02
C GLY A 18 4.46 -1.00 12.74
N SER A 19 3.91 -2.11 13.19
CA SER A 19 4.45 -3.45 12.98
C SER A 19 3.31 -4.41 12.65
N GLY A 20 3.46 -5.16 11.56
CA GLY A 20 2.56 -6.23 11.16
C GLY A 20 3.21 -7.60 11.29
N THR A 21 2.63 -8.59 10.63
CA THR A 21 3.15 -9.97 10.54
C THR A 21 4.34 -10.08 9.58
N GLU A 22 4.37 -9.27 8.54
CA GLU A 22 5.39 -9.32 7.49
C GLU A 22 6.62 -8.45 7.78
N GLY A 23 6.48 -7.45 8.65
CA GLY A 23 7.55 -6.49 8.89
C GLY A 23 7.14 -5.29 9.72
N LYS A 24 8.02 -4.29 9.73
CA LYS A 24 7.85 -3.01 10.42
C LYS A 24 7.82 -1.87 9.40
N VAL A 25 7.06 -0.83 9.71
CA VAL A 25 6.97 0.38 8.90
C VAL A 25 7.54 1.54 9.69
N TYR A 26 8.44 2.30 9.08
CA TYR A 26 9.10 3.45 9.68
C TYR A 26 8.84 4.72 8.89
N TYR A 27 8.96 5.88 9.52
CA TYR A 27 8.88 7.17 8.84
C TYR A 27 10.27 7.65 8.45
N ASN A 28 10.47 7.93 7.16
CA ASN A 28 11.64 8.66 6.67
C ASN A 28 11.30 10.15 6.57
N LYS A 29 11.85 10.94 7.50
CA LYS A 29 11.65 12.39 7.59
C LYS A 29 12.20 13.14 6.37
N ASP A 30 13.34 12.71 5.85
CA ASP A 30 14.07 13.46 4.81
C ASP A 30 13.33 13.42 3.48
N SER A 31 12.69 12.29 3.17
CA SER A 31 11.91 12.09 1.94
C SER A 31 10.39 12.15 2.13
N ASN A 32 9.92 12.27 3.37
CA ASN A 32 8.50 12.21 3.74
C ASN A 32 7.81 10.93 3.21
N GLU A 33 8.43 9.78 3.46
CA GLU A 33 7.97 8.46 3.01
C GLU A 33 7.74 7.51 4.19
N ALA A 34 6.86 6.52 4.00
CA ALA A 34 6.77 5.37 4.86
C ALA A 34 7.66 4.26 4.29
N VAL A 35 8.50 3.66 5.12
CA VAL A 35 9.48 2.62 4.73
C VAL A 35 9.07 1.30 5.39
N LYS A 36 8.56 0.35 4.60
CA LYS A 36 8.30 -1.01 5.08
C LYS A 36 9.58 -1.82 4.97
N ILE A 37 9.97 -2.46 6.06
CA ILE A 37 11.11 -3.36 6.17
C ILE A 37 10.57 -4.72 6.62
N PHE A 38 10.79 -5.75 5.81
CA PHE A 38 10.34 -7.10 6.09
C PHE A 38 11.10 -7.72 7.26
N TYR A 39 10.46 -8.64 7.98
CA TYR A 39 11.19 -9.46 8.91
C TYR A 39 12.02 -10.50 8.18
N THR A 40 13.30 -10.60 8.55
CA THR A 40 14.15 -11.73 8.16
C THR A 40 13.87 -12.91 9.08
N PHE A 41 12.81 -13.69 8.84
CA PHE A 41 12.54 -14.91 9.61
C PHE A 41 12.96 -16.17 8.85
N ASN A 42 14.00 -16.85 9.36
CA ASN A 42 14.32 -18.28 9.22
C ASN A 42 13.58 -19.07 8.13
N GLY A 43 13.76 -18.70 6.86
CA GLY A 43 13.28 -19.50 5.72
C GLY A 43 11.81 -19.31 5.31
N TYR A 44 11.13 -18.26 5.78
CA TYR A 44 9.90 -17.79 5.14
C TYR A 44 10.25 -16.63 4.21
N ASP A 45 10.08 -16.86 2.91
CA ASP A 45 10.25 -15.81 1.91
C ASP A 45 9.25 -14.68 2.18
N ALA A 46 9.69 -13.42 2.04
CA ALA A 46 8.77 -12.30 2.00
C ALA A 46 7.69 -12.59 0.95
N LEU A 47 6.42 -12.28 1.24
CA LEU A 47 5.31 -12.53 0.32
C LEU A 47 5.43 -11.77 -1.01
N MET A 48 6.33 -10.78 -1.06
CA MET A 48 6.65 -9.99 -2.24
C MET A 48 8.15 -10.08 -2.50
N ASP A 49 8.52 -10.47 -3.72
CA ASP A 49 9.90 -10.47 -4.17
C ASP A 49 10.33 -9.10 -4.76
N GLU A 50 11.63 -8.97 -5.04
CA GLU A 50 12.20 -7.73 -5.58
C GLU A 50 11.61 -7.38 -6.97
N ASP A 51 11.38 -8.37 -7.83
CA ASP A 51 10.88 -8.17 -9.19
C ASP A 51 9.43 -7.70 -9.18
N GLU A 52 8.60 -8.24 -8.30
CA GLU A 52 7.23 -7.81 -8.05
C GLU A 52 7.18 -6.40 -7.51
N ALA A 53 7.96 -6.11 -6.47
CA ALA A 53 8.07 -4.76 -5.90
C ALA A 53 8.53 -3.74 -6.96
N LEU A 54 9.52 -4.11 -7.79
CA LEU A 54 10.01 -3.28 -8.87
C LEU A 54 8.94 -3.03 -9.95
N LYS A 55 8.17 -4.05 -10.32
CA LYS A 55 7.05 -3.89 -11.27
C LYS A 55 5.98 -2.97 -10.69
N MET A 56 5.60 -3.16 -9.43
CA MET A 56 4.61 -2.34 -8.75
C MET A 56 5.07 -0.88 -8.60
N SER A 57 6.37 -0.65 -8.40
CA SER A 57 6.94 0.71 -8.28
C SER A 57 6.72 1.62 -9.48
N LYS A 58 6.45 1.01 -10.64
CA LYS A 58 6.21 1.71 -11.91
C LYS A 58 4.73 2.07 -12.11
N ILE A 59 3.84 1.61 -11.22
CA ILE A 59 2.40 1.83 -11.33
C ILE A 59 2.02 3.06 -10.51
N ASN A 60 1.45 4.07 -11.17
CA ASN A 60 1.14 5.35 -10.53
C ASN A 60 -0.29 5.40 -9.99
N THR A 61 -0.44 5.06 -8.72
CA THR A 61 -1.68 5.17 -7.93
C THR A 61 -1.55 6.25 -6.84
N LYS A 62 -2.68 6.78 -6.36
CA LYS A 62 -2.71 7.82 -5.32
C LYS A 62 -3.31 7.34 -3.99
N TYR A 63 -4.36 6.54 -4.08
CA TYR A 63 -5.18 6.06 -2.98
C TYR A 63 -4.92 4.58 -2.69
N ILE A 64 -4.37 3.81 -3.62
CA ILE A 64 -3.86 2.46 -3.38
C ILE A 64 -2.35 2.57 -3.29
N LEU A 65 -1.78 2.52 -2.08
CA LEU A 65 -0.36 2.77 -1.90
C LEU A 65 0.45 1.55 -2.31
N LEU A 66 1.14 1.66 -3.45
CA LEU A 66 2.08 0.67 -3.96
C LEU A 66 3.51 1.06 -3.60
N PRO A 67 4.46 0.09 -3.63
CA PRO A 67 5.89 0.37 -3.57
C PRO A 67 6.30 1.56 -4.46
N ARG A 68 7.31 2.32 -4.06
CA ARG A 68 7.86 3.45 -4.84
C ARG A 68 9.36 3.31 -5.05
N ARG A 69 10.09 3.03 -3.98
CA ARG A 69 11.53 2.77 -4.02
C ARG A 69 11.80 1.48 -3.26
N LEU A 70 12.77 0.71 -3.74
CA LEU A 70 13.17 -0.55 -3.11
C LEU A 70 14.14 -0.24 -1.97
N VAL A 71 14.12 -1.08 -0.93
CA VAL A 71 14.95 -0.97 0.26
C VAL A 71 15.85 -2.19 0.32
N TYR A 72 17.14 -1.96 0.54
CA TYR A 72 18.17 -2.98 0.61
C TYR A 72 18.91 -2.92 1.94
N ASN A 73 19.39 -4.06 2.41
CA ASN A 73 20.31 -4.11 3.54
C ASN A 73 21.77 -3.81 3.11
N GLU A 74 22.68 -3.81 4.09
CA GLU A 74 24.13 -3.58 3.88
C GLU A 74 24.81 -4.58 2.94
N LYS A 75 24.24 -5.78 2.79
CA LYS A 75 24.74 -6.81 1.88
C LYS A 75 24.14 -6.69 0.47
N GLY A 76 23.24 -5.73 0.25
CA GLY A 76 22.55 -5.50 -1.02
C GLY A 76 21.36 -6.42 -1.27
N PHE A 77 20.87 -7.14 -0.26
CA PHE A 77 19.64 -7.93 -0.39
C PHE A 77 18.41 -7.04 -0.23
N PHE A 78 17.40 -7.27 -1.06
CA PHE A 78 16.10 -6.64 -0.95
C PHE A 78 15.43 -7.00 0.38
N GLU A 79 15.03 -5.99 1.14
CA GLU A 79 14.39 -6.16 2.46
C GLU A 79 13.14 -5.30 2.64
N GLY A 80 12.65 -4.65 1.58
CA GLY A 80 11.43 -3.87 1.69
C GLY A 80 11.28 -2.78 0.65
N TYR A 81 10.36 -1.86 0.90
CA TYR A 81 10.05 -0.80 -0.05
C TYR A 81 9.49 0.44 0.66
N THR A 82 9.48 1.55 -0.06
CA THR A 82 8.84 2.80 0.39
C THR A 82 7.45 2.98 -0.22
N THR A 83 6.59 3.71 0.48
CA THR A 83 5.31 4.22 -0.01
C THR A 83 5.18 5.69 0.39
N PRO A 84 4.26 6.46 -0.24
CA PRO A 84 3.96 7.81 0.23
C PRO A 84 3.52 7.78 1.71
N TYR A 85 4.07 8.66 2.54
CA TYR A 85 3.60 8.80 3.91
C TYR A 85 2.24 9.50 3.94
N ILE A 86 1.28 8.90 4.65
CA ILE A 86 -0.01 9.51 4.96
C ILE A 86 -0.08 9.67 6.46
N ASP A 87 -0.23 10.92 6.92
CA ASP A 87 -0.46 11.20 8.33
C ASP A 87 -1.79 10.57 8.78
N ARG A 88 -1.74 9.83 9.89
CA ARG A 88 -2.91 9.19 10.51
C ARG A 88 -3.75 10.18 11.34
N ASN A 89 -3.21 11.36 11.64
CA ASN A 89 -3.98 12.41 12.28
C ASN A 89 -5.03 12.94 11.29
N ILE A 90 -6.29 12.65 11.58
CA ILE A 90 -7.42 13.02 10.71
C ILE A 90 -7.56 14.55 10.69
N ASN A 91 -7.34 15.16 9.52
CA ASN A 91 -7.79 16.53 9.31
C ASN A 91 -9.29 16.53 8.99
N LEU A 92 -10.10 16.75 10.01
CA LEU A 92 -11.57 16.77 9.91
C LEU A 92 -12.14 17.91 9.05
N ASN A 93 -11.30 18.87 8.61
CA ASN A 93 -11.76 20.01 7.82
C ASN A 93 -11.86 19.71 6.32
N ASN A 94 -11.31 18.59 5.85
CA ASN A 94 -11.23 18.24 4.41
C ASN A 94 -11.91 16.90 4.09
N LEU A 95 -13.07 16.62 4.69
CA LEU A 95 -13.78 15.35 4.51
C LEU A 95 -14.44 15.28 3.13
N GLN A 96 -13.95 14.39 2.27
CA GLN A 96 -14.65 14.04 1.03
C GLN A 96 -15.96 13.31 1.32
N ASN A 97 -16.96 13.53 0.48
CA ASN A 97 -18.20 12.76 0.55
C ASN A 97 -17.96 11.30 0.10
N TYR A 98 -18.87 10.40 0.45
CA TYR A 98 -18.74 8.97 0.16
C TYR A 98 -18.53 8.69 -1.35
N THR A 99 -19.25 9.40 -2.22
CA THR A 99 -19.15 9.23 -3.67
C THR A 99 -17.76 9.57 -4.21
N GLU A 100 -17.15 10.63 -3.70
CA GLU A 100 -15.79 11.04 -4.03
C GLU A 100 -14.76 10.01 -3.55
N LEU A 101 -14.90 9.53 -2.30
CA LEU A 101 -14.03 8.49 -1.73
C LEU A 101 -14.02 7.24 -2.62
N VAL A 102 -15.20 6.77 -3.02
CA VAL A 102 -15.34 5.56 -3.85
C VAL A 102 -14.81 5.80 -5.26
N THR A 103 -15.12 6.95 -5.86
CA THR A 103 -14.66 7.31 -7.20
C THR A 103 -13.14 7.40 -7.27
N ASN A 104 -12.50 7.93 -6.23
CA ASN A 104 -11.05 8.01 -6.11
C ASN A 104 -10.40 6.62 -6.07
N LEU A 105 -10.95 5.69 -5.28
CA LEU A 105 -10.46 4.30 -5.28
C LEU A 105 -10.67 3.62 -6.63
N TYR A 106 -11.80 3.83 -7.30
CA TYR A 106 -12.09 3.21 -8.61
C TYR A 106 -11.13 3.67 -9.71
N LYS A 107 -10.67 4.93 -9.70
CA LYS A 107 -9.64 5.41 -10.62
C LYS A 107 -8.35 4.59 -10.48
N ASP A 108 -7.90 4.36 -9.25
CA ASP A 108 -6.71 3.57 -8.99
C ASP A 108 -6.91 2.08 -9.34
N ILE A 109 -8.12 1.55 -9.13
CA ILE A 109 -8.47 0.19 -9.56
C ILE A 109 -8.30 0.03 -11.07
N ASP A 110 -8.76 1.01 -11.84
CA ASP A 110 -8.60 0.99 -13.29
C ASP A 110 -7.11 0.99 -13.67
N VAL A 111 -6.30 1.83 -13.02
CA VAL A 111 -4.85 1.90 -13.24
C VAL A 111 -4.17 0.56 -12.95
N ILE A 112 -4.39 -0.04 -11.77
CA ILE A 112 -3.73 -1.31 -11.44
C ILE A 112 -4.23 -2.45 -12.32
N SER A 113 -5.50 -2.44 -12.73
CA SER A 113 -6.06 -3.46 -13.60
C SER A 113 -5.50 -3.41 -15.02
N MET A 114 -5.16 -2.23 -15.54
CA MET A 114 -4.43 -2.09 -16.81
C MET A 114 -3.06 -2.79 -16.77
N HIS A 115 -2.44 -2.83 -15.59
CA HIS A 115 -1.17 -3.53 -15.35
C HIS A 115 -1.38 -5.00 -14.94
N LYS A 116 -2.62 -5.50 -15.00
CA LYS A 116 -3.02 -6.84 -14.55
C LYS A 116 -2.65 -7.15 -13.09
N LEU A 117 -2.46 -6.12 -12.27
CA LEU A 117 -2.20 -6.28 -10.85
C LEU A 117 -3.51 -6.53 -10.12
N VAL A 118 -3.54 -7.64 -9.38
CA VAL A 118 -4.67 -8.05 -8.57
C VAL A 118 -4.36 -7.75 -7.10
N ILE A 119 -5.27 -7.06 -6.42
CA ILE A 119 -5.21 -6.93 -4.96
C ILE A 119 -5.90 -8.13 -4.36
N ASN A 120 -5.26 -8.80 -3.42
CA ASN A 120 -5.85 -9.86 -2.62
C ASN A 120 -5.72 -9.49 -1.14
N ASP A 121 -6.53 -10.11 -0.29
CA ASP A 121 -6.35 -9.97 1.16
C ASP A 121 -6.46 -8.53 1.71
N ILE A 122 -7.42 -7.77 1.17
CA ILE A 122 -7.88 -6.55 1.84
C ILE A 122 -8.78 -6.99 2.98
N TYR A 123 -8.21 -7.10 4.18
CA TYR A 123 -8.96 -7.47 5.36
C TYR A 123 -9.82 -6.30 5.86
N LYS A 124 -10.81 -6.66 6.68
CA LYS A 124 -11.87 -5.76 7.16
C LYS A 124 -11.44 -4.88 8.32
N ASN A 125 -10.24 -5.09 8.85
CA ASN A 125 -9.68 -4.36 9.99
C ASN A 125 -9.14 -2.99 9.56
N SER A 126 -9.02 -2.08 10.53
CA SER A 126 -8.46 -0.73 10.37
C SER A 126 -6.99 -0.69 9.93
N ASP A 127 -6.36 -1.85 9.75
CA ASP A 127 -4.93 -1.96 9.51
C ASP A 127 -4.59 -1.82 8.01
N ASN A 128 -5.54 -2.06 7.10
CA ASN A 128 -5.33 -1.96 5.65
C ASN A 128 -5.78 -0.63 5.04
N TYR A 129 -6.12 0.38 5.86
CA TYR A 129 -6.40 1.72 5.34
C TYR A 129 -6.06 2.83 6.34
N ILE A 130 -5.76 4.01 5.79
CA ILE A 130 -5.67 5.26 6.55
C ILE A 130 -6.76 6.21 6.03
N TYR A 131 -7.47 6.85 6.94
CA TYR A 131 -8.42 7.92 6.60
C TYR A 131 -7.82 9.29 6.91
N ASN A 132 -7.61 10.11 5.87
CA ASN A 132 -7.15 11.49 6.02
C ASN A 132 -7.69 12.35 4.87
N GLY A 133 -8.96 12.76 4.98
CA GLY A 133 -9.70 13.45 3.91
C GLY A 133 -10.09 12.54 2.72
N SER A 134 -9.32 11.49 2.46
CA SER A 134 -9.62 10.37 1.57
C SER A 134 -9.34 9.02 2.26
N ILE A 135 -9.74 7.92 1.62
CA ILE A 135 -9.35 6.55 2.01
C ILE A 135 -8.08 6.20 1.23
N TYR A 136 -7.01 5.89 1.96
CA TYR A 136 -5.77 5.38 1.41
C TYR A 136 -5.64 3.91 1.82
N LEU A 137 -5.71 2.99 0.84
CA LEU A 137 -5.44 1.58 1.07
C LEU A 137 -3.95 1.38 1.24
N ILE A 138 -3.60 0.73 2.33
CA ILE A 138 -2.23 0.40 2.68
C ILE A 138 -2.13 -1.09 2.92
N ASP A 139 -0.96 -1.63 2.60
CA ASP A 139 -0.54 -2.96 3.00
C ASP A 139 -1.63 -4.06 2.90
N PRO A 140 -2.29 -4.24 1.75
CA PRO A 140 -3.17 -5.39 1.61
C PRO A 140 -2.30 -6.65 1.67
N GLY A 141 -2.80 -7.70 2.32
CA GLY A 141 -1.97 -8.85 2.68
C GLY A 141 -1.34 -9.58 1.49
N PHE A 142 -1.80 -9.34 0.26
CA PHE A 142 -1.13 -9.88 -0.93
C PHE A 142 -1.45 -9.13 -2.23
N TYR A 143 -0.47 -9.02 -3.13
CA TYR A 143 -0.66 -8.62 -4.52
C TYR A 143 -0.10 -9.69 -5.45
N TYR A 144 -0.67 -9.83 -6.65
CA TYR A 144 -0.05 -10.63 -7.71
C TYR A 144 -0.40 -10.12 -9.11
N PHE A 145 0.51 -10.37 -10.05
CA PHE A 145 0.28 -10.11 -11.46
C PHE A 145 -0.44 -11.30 -12.11
N SER A 146 -1.63 -11.06 -12.68
CA SER A 146 -2.45 -12.11 -13.28
C SER A 146 -2.17 -12.28 -14.78
N SER A 147 -2.29 -13.51 -15.28
CA SER A 147 -2.32 -13.81 -16.72
C SER A 147 -3.67 -13.48 -17.39
N ASN A 148 -4.72 -13.22 -16.61
CA ASN A 148 -6.07 -12.94 -17.09
C ASN A 148 -6.15 -11.67 -17.96
N SER A 149 -7.31 -11.46 -18.60
CA SER A 149 -7.61 -10.21 -19.31
C SER A 149 -7.73 -9.04 -18.33
N ILE A 150 -7.43 -7.82 -18.81
CA ILE A 150 -7.59 -6.57 -18.05
C ILE A 150 -9.02 -6.45 -17.50
N GLU A 151 -10.03 -6.79 -18.31
CA GLU A 151 -11.43 -6.75 -17.90
C GLU A 151 -11.74 -7.72 -16.75
N SER A 152 -11.18 -8.94 -16.80
CA SER A 152 -11.34 -9.92 -15.73
C SER A 152 -10.68 -9.45 -14.43
N VAL A 153 -9.44 -8.96 -14.52
CA VAL A 153 -8.71 -8.36 -13.37
C VAL A 153 -9.50 -7.19 -12.79
N ARG A 154 -10.06 -6.31 -13.63
CA ARG A 154 -10.89 -5.19 -13.20
C ARG A 154 -12.12 -5.66 -12.44
N LYS A 155 -12.85 -6.65 -12.95
CA LYS A 155 -14.02 -7.23 -12.27
C LYS A 155 -13.65 -7.80 -10.90
N ILE A 156 -12.52 -8.50 -10.81
CA ILE A 156 -12.00 -9.08 -9.56
C ILE A 156 -11.67 -7.97 -8.55
N ASN A 157 -10.87 -6.97 -8.94
CA ASN A 157 -10.47 -5.87 -8.08
C ASN A 157 -11.67 -5.03 -7.62
N MET A 158 -12.59 -4.73 -8.54
CA MET A 158 -13.84 -4.03 -8.23
C MET A 158 -14.68 -4.79 -7.21
N LYS A 159 -14.82 -6.11 -7.35
CA LYS A 159 -15.55 -6.93 -6.38
C LYS A 159 -14.95 -6.80 -4.98
N ARG A 160 -13.62 -6.92 -4.86
CA ARG A 160 -12.92 -6.84 -3.57
C ARG A 160 -13.03 -5.47 -2.92
N ILE A 161 -12.85 -4.38 -3.68
CA ILE A 161 -13.05 -3.03 -3.16
C ILE A 161 -14.48 -2.81 -2.70
N ASN A 162 -15.47 -3.31 -3.46
CA ASN A 162 -16.87 -3.23 -3.04
C ASN A 162 -17.14 -4.00 -1.76
N GLU A 163 -16.53 -5.17 -1.57
CA GLU A 163 -16.62 -5.95 -0.34
C GLU A 163 -15.96 -5.22 0.85
N PHE A 164 -14.78 -4.63 0.63
CA PHE A 164 -14.12 -3.76 1.60
C PHE A 164 -15.00 -2.57 1.99
N LEU A 165 -15.54 -1.83 1.01
CA LEU A 165 -16.38 -0.64 1.26
C LEU A 165 -17.71 -0.96 1.95
N LYS A 166 -18.27 -2.17 1.72
CA LYS A 166 -19.49 -2.64 2.41
C LYS A 166 -19.25 -3.04 3.86
N SER A 167 -18.04 -3.53 4.16
CA SER A 167 -17.70 -4.14 5.46
C SER A 167 -16.95 -3.22 6.40
N SER A 168 -16.09 -2.34 5.86
CA SER A 168 -15.48 -1.26 6.61
C SER A 168 -16.59 -0.40 7.20
N GLU A 169 -16.45 -0.03 8.47
CA GLU A 169 -17.34 0.93 9.11
C GLU A 169 -17.13 2.35 8.54
N VAL A 170 -17.25 2.52 7.22
CA VAL A 170 -17.58 3.81 6.58
C VAL A 170 -19.04 4.19 6.92
N LYS A 171 -19.48 3.88 8.14
CA LYS A 171 -20.68 4.38 8.81
C LYS A 171 -20.48 5.81 9.31
N LEU A 172 -19.24 6.29 9.38
CA LEU A 172 -18.94 7.70 9.69
C LEU A 172 -19.51 8.68 8.65
N VAL A 173 -19.70 8.24 7.40
CA VAL A 173 -20.23 9.09 6.31
C VAL A 173 -21.72 8.82 6.03
N ARG A 174 -22.27 7.66 6.42
CA ARG A 174 -23.70 7.32 6.18
C ARG A 174 -24.68 7.90 7.19
N LYS A 175 -24.21 8.47 8.30
CA LYS A 175 -25.06 8.95 9.42
C LYS A 175 -25.19 10.47 9.51
N ARG A 176 -24.84 11.23 8.47
CA ARG A 176 -25.09 12.68 8.42
C ARG A 176 -25.76 13.05 7.11
#